data_AF-M9PHP2-F1
#
_entry.id   AF-M9PHP2-F1
#
_cell.length_a   1.000
_cell.length_b   1.000
_cell.length_c   1.000
_cell.angle_alpha   90.00
_cell.angle_beta   90.00
_cell.angle_gamma   90.00
#
_symmetry.space_group_name_H-M   'P 1'
#
loop_
_entity.id
_entity.type
_entity.pdbx_description
1 polymer ?
#
loop_
_entity_poly.entity_id
_entity_poly.type
_entity_poly.pdbx_seq_one_letter_code
_entity_poly.pdbx_strand_id
1 'polypeptide(L)'
;MRATILTRTTQPAHLIAVCILAFVLMTVGRDLIDPTTTVATAEAAASATAASTRTATGGVMAALVFLGAFATHFGSQIWMTFVSGLSLYFSLPRHVFGQCQQILFPRYFALNAMLSLTMLVVYAKYFLSGWTTSAGIQMGSLALAAGIEVVVRLYLVPPMLQLMHEKYRIEDAIGSGQEVGSLVQGDLVDCPHYQRIHKGFRRIHMTIAIGNMTVMLTTCLQLYFLASKIRLS
;
A
#
# COMPACT_ATOMS: atom_id res chain seq x y z
N MET A 1 -11.43 -14.96 -37.87
CA MET A 1 -12.31 -15.17 -36.69
C MET A 1 -11.65 -14.50 -35.50
N ARG A 2 -12.41 -13.63 -34.81
CA ARG A 2 -11.96 -12.42 -34.10
C ARG A 2 -11.17 -12.64 -32.80
N ALA A 3 -10.06 -11.89 -32.66
CA ALA A 3 -9.36 -11.63 -31.40
C ALA A 3 -10.16 -10.65 -30.52
N THR A 4 -11.12 -11.16 -29.74
CA THR A 4 -11.99 -10.31 -28.90
C THR A 4 -12.25 -10.93 -27.52
N ILE A 5 -11.21 -11.48 -26.86
CA ILE A 5 -11.34 -12.10 -25.53
C ILE A 5 -10.29 -11.56 -24.52
N LEU A 6 -9.59 -10.45 -24.82
CA LEU A 6 -8.63 -9.85 -23.87
C LEU A 6 -9.03 -8.47 -23.30
N THR A 7 -10.27 -8.02 -23.48
CA THR A 7 -10.71 -6.67 -23.06
C THR A 7 -11.90 -6.61 -22.10
N ARG A 8 -12.36 -7.75 -21.57
CA ARG A 8 -13.29 -7.79 -20.43
C ARG A 8 -12.53 -8.51 -19.30
N THR A 9 -11.71 -7.85 -18.49
CA THR A 9 -12.14 -7.40 -17.14
C THR A 9 -11.13 -6.47 -16.41
N THR A 10 -10.14 -5.85 -17.06
CA THR A 10 -8.99 -5.24 -16.33
C THR A 10 -8.75 -3.73 -16.50
N GLN A 11 -9.76 -2.92 -16.81
CA GLN A 11 -9.48 -1.55 -17.23
C GLN A 11 -9.16 -0.47 -16.18
N PRO A 12 -9.43 -0.54 -14.85
CA PRO A 12 -8.94 0.50 -13.95
C PRO A 12 -7.51 0.24 -13.46
N ALA A 13 -7.07 -1.01 -13.33
CA ALA A 13 -5.76 -1.32 -12.74
C ALA A 13 -4.60 -1.01 -13.70
N HIS A 14 -4.74 -1.34 -14.99
CA HIS A 14 -3.74 -0.99 -15.98
C HIS A 14 -3.73 0.52 -16.26
N LEU A 15 -4.89 1.18 -16.27
CA LEU A 15 -4.95 2.64 -16.40
C LEU A 15 -4.30 3.33 -15.20
N ILE A 16 -4.54 2.88 -13.97
CA ILE A 16 -3.90 3.43 -12.77
C ILE A 16 -2.39 3.15 -12.79
N ALA A 17 -1.95 1.95 -13.17
CA ALA A 17 -0.53 1.63 -13.31
C ALA A 17 0.16 2.46 -14.41
N VAL A 18 -0.52 2.71 -15.53
CA VAL A 18 -0.05 3.57 -16.61
C VAL A 18 -0.06 5.04 -16.18
N CYS A 19 -1.06 5.50 -15.42
CA CYS A 19 -1.08 6.85 -14.86
C CYS A 19 0.03 7.06 -13.83
N ILE A 20 0.36 6.05 -13.03
CA ILE A 20 1.48 6.07 -12.09
C ILE A 20 2.80 6.04 -12.85
N LEU A 21 2.95 5.16 -13.85
CA LEU A 21 4.14 5.11 -14.70
C LEU A 21 4.32 6.41 -15.50
N ALA A 22 3.24 7.00 -16.00
CA ALA A 22 3.26 8.28 -16.72
C ALA A 22 3.54 9.46 -15.79
N PHE A 23 3.02 9.45 -14.56
CA PHE A 23 3.35 10.43 -13.54
C PHE A 23 4.83 10.32 -13.13
N VAL A 24 5.35 9.11 -12.94
CA VAL A 24 6.77 8.84 -12.68
C VAL A 24 7.64 9.24 -13.89
N LEU A 25 7.24 8.93 -15.12
CA LEU A 25 7.98 9.31 -16.33
C LEU A 25 7.88 10.81 -16.65
N MET A 26 6.78 11.49 -16.33
CA MET A 26 6.69 12.96 -16.48
C MET A 26 7.51 13.69 -15.41
N THR A 27 7.63 13.13 -14.20
CA THR A 27 8.37 13.72 -13.09
C THR A 27 9.85 13.34 -13.07
N VAL A 28 10.24 12.24 -13.74
CA VAL A 28 11.63 11.72 -13.74
C VAL A 28 12.22 11.61 -15.16
N GLY A 29 11.41 11.42 -16.20
CA GLY A 29 11.88 11.17 -17.57
C GLY A 29 12.49 12.36 -18.28
N ARG A 30 12.06 13.60 -17.94
CA ARG A 30 12.71 14.81 -18.47
C ARG A 30 14.17 14.95 -18.04
N ASP A 31 14.53 14.41 -16.87
CA ASP A 31 15.89 14.45 -16.34
C ASP A 31 16.74 13.22 -16.77
N LEU A 32 16.16 12.24 -17.47
CA LEU A 32 16.85 11.04 -17.97
C LEU A 32 17.20 11.13 -19.48
N ILE A 33 16.54 11.99 -20.25
CA ILE A 33 16.69 12.06 -21.72
C ILE A 33 17.75 13.09 -22.15
N ASP A 34 18.12 14.06 -21.29
CA ASP A 34 19.15 15.05 -21.60
C ASP A 34 20.35 14.98 -20.63
N PRO A 35 21.30 14.05 -20.85
CA PRO A 35 22.64 14.16 -20.29
C PRO A 35 23.58 14.84 -21.30
N THR A 36 23.87 16.14 -21.06
CA THR A 36 25.03 16.94 -21.54
C THR A 36 25.12 17.31 -23.04
N THR A 37 25.39 18.56 -23.46
CA THR A 37 26.64 19.30 -23.24
C THR A 37 26.57 20.81 -23.61
N THR A 38 27.19 21.60 -22.71
CA THR A 38 27.84 22.94 -22.76
C THR A 38 28.22 23.64 -24.07
N VAL A 39 28.20 25.00 -24.10
CA VAL A 39 29.36 25.93 -24.28
C VAL A 39 29.01 27.39 -23.88
N ALA A 40 29.86 27.98 -23.02
CA ALA A 40 30.29 29.40 -22.82
C ALA A 40 29.24 30.55 -22.91
N THR A 41 29.22 31.63 -22.12
CA THR A 41 30.15 32.30 -21.20
C THR A 41 29.35 33.40 -20.48
N ALA A 42 29.79 33.82 -19.29
CA ALA A 42 29.47 35.13 -18.65
C ALA A 42 28.17 35.34 -17.81
N GLU A 43 27.44 34.31 -17.36
CA GLU A 43 26.30 34.47 -16.42
C GLU A 43 26.39 33.59 -15.14
N ALA A 44 27.57 33.56 -14.51
CA ALA A 44 27.87 32.65 -13.39
C ALA A 44 27.18 33.01 -12.04
N ALA A 45 26.63 34.21 -11.89
CA ALA A 45 25.99 34.62 -10.62
C ALA A 45 24.48 34.33 -10.58
N ALA A 46 23.74 34.54 -11.68
CA ALA A 46 22.29 34.31 -11.73
C ALA A 46 21.92 32.82 -11.84
N SER A 47 22.79 32.03 -12.48
CA SER A 47 22.60 30.58 -12.67
C SER A 47 22.79 29.77 -11.38
N ALA A 48 23.72 30.18 -10.51
CA ALA A 48 23.92 29.56 -9.20
C ALA A 48 22.72 29.79 -8.27
N THR A 49 22.14 31.00 -8.29
CA THR A 49 20.91 31.30 -7.53
C THR A 49 19.73 30.52 -8.09
N ALA A 50 19.52 30.49 -9.41
CA ALA A 50 18.42 29.73 -10.01
C ALA A 50 18.56 28.20 -9.82
N ALA A 51 19.77 27.66 -9.86
CA ALA A 51 20.04 26.24 -9.59
C ALA A 51 19.86 25.89 -8.11
N SER A 52 20.30 26.76 -7.19
CA SER A 52 20.09 26.64 -5.75
C SER A 52 18.61 26.75 -5.38
N THR A 53 17.86 27.68 -5.99
CA THR A 53 16.42 27.80 -5.82
C THR A 53 15.69 26.57 -6.37
N ARG A 54 16.11 26.03 -7.53
CA ARG A 54 15.50 24.82 -8.13
C ARG A 54 15.74 23.55 -7.30
N THR A 55 16.95 23.38 -6.75
CA THR A 55 17.27 22.28 -5.82
C THR A 55 16.57 22.45 -4.47
N ALA A 56 16.45 23.67 -3.95
CA ALA A 56 15.70 23.95 -2.74
C ALA A 56 14.19 23.67 -2.92
N THR A 57 13.58 24.11 -4.02
CA THR A 57 12.17 23.79 -4.33
C THR A 57 11.94 22.31 -4.55
N GLY A 58 12.88 21.61 -5.20
CA GLY A 58 12.82 20.15 -5.39
C GLY A 58 12.86 19.39 -4.06
N GLY A 59 13.68 19.85 -3.11
CA GLY A 59 13.75 19.29 -1.76
C GLY A 59 12.46 19.51 -0.95
N VAL A 60 11.86 20.70 -1.01
CA VAL A 60 10.59 20.98 -0.32
C VAL A 60 9.44 20.15 -0.91
N MET A 61 9.33 20.06 -2.23
CA MET A 61 8.30 19.23 -2.87
C MET A 61 8.47 17.75 -2.54
N ALA A 62 9.70 17.23 -2.57
CA ALA A 62 9.99 15.86 -2.16
C ALA A 62 9.60 15.62 -0.69
N ALA A 63 9.86 16.59 0.20
CA ALA A 63 9.47 16.51 1.60
C ALA A 63 7.95 16.50 1.78
N LEU A 64 7.22 17.35 1.06
CA LEU A 64 5.75 17.35 1.06
C LEU A 64 5.17 16.03 0.55
N VAL A 65 5.69 15.50 -0.56
CA VAL A 65 5.24 14.22 -1.11
C VAL A 65 5.52 13.08 -0.15
N PHE A 66 6.73 13.00 0.41
CA PHE A 66 7.08 11.96 1.38
C PHE A 66 6.24 12.05 2.65
N LEU A 67 6.10 13.24 3.21
CA LEU A 67 5.34 13.46 4.45
C LEU A 67 3.85 13.22 4.24
N GLY A 68 3.29 13.69 3.13
CA GLY A 68 1.90 13.44 2.75
C GLY A 68 1.64 11.96 2.52
N ALA A 69 2.55 11.26 1.84
CA ALA A 69 2.45 9.82 1.64
C ALA A 69 2.53 9.06 2.97
N PHE A 70 3.47 9.43 3.84
CA PHE A 70 3.63 8.87 5.18
C PHE A 70 2.40 9.09 6.05
N ALA A 71 1.90 10.33 6.14
CA ALA A 71 0.74 10.66 6.96
C ALA A 71 -0.51 9.91 6.49
N THR A 72 -0.72 9.83 5.17
CA THR A 72 -1.84 9.09 4.58
C THR A 72 -1.71 7.58 4.83
N HIS A 73 -0.50 7.03 4.68
CA HIS A 73 -0.22 5.61 4.87
C HIS A 73 -0.36 5.18 6.33
N PHE A 74 0.25 5.92 7.25
CA PHE A 74 0.12 5.66 8.68
C PHE A 74 -1.33 5.85 9.15
N GLY A 75 -1.99 6.93 8.71
CA GLY A 75 -3.39 7.21 9.04
C GLY A 75 -4.33 6.11 8.53
N SER A 76 -4.15 5.65 7.29
CA SER A 76 -4.98 4.58 6.72
C SER A 76 -4.79 3.27 7.47
N GLN A 77 -3.56 2.94 7.89
CA GLN A 77 -3.26 1.73 8.68
C GLN A 77 -3.98 1.73 10.03
N ILE A 78 -3.88 2.84 10.78
CA ILE A 78 -4.55 3.00 12.09
C ILE A 78 -6.08 2.95 11.91
N TRP A 79 -6.61 3.69 10.93
CA TRP A 79 -8.04 3.74 10.67
C TRP A 79 -8.61 2.38 10.27
N MET A 80 -8.01 1.73 9.27
CA MET A 80 -8.54 0.46 8.74
C MET A 80 -8.44 -0.68 9.76
N THR A 81 -7.35 -0.75 10.51
CA THR A 81 -7.10 -1.87 11.42
C THR A 81 -7.89 -1.72 12.72
N PHE A 82 -7.83 -0.54 13.35
CA PHE A 82 -8.38 -0.37 14.69
C PHE A 82 -9.77 0.24 14.66
N VAL A 83 -9.93 1.40 14.01
CA VAL A 83 -11.20 2.13 14.04
C VAL A 83 -12.26 1.38 13.24
N SER A 84 -12.06 1.26 11.94
CA SER A 84 -13.00 0.56 11.06
C SER A 84 -13.06 -0.94 11.37
N GLY A 85 -11.91 -1.58 11.58
CA GLY A 85 -11.85 -3.04 11.78
C GLY A 85 -12.62 -3.49 13.02
N LEU A 86 -12.30 -2.93 14.19
CA LEU A 86 -12.94 -3.33 15.46
C LEU A 86 -14.41 -2.89 15.50
N SER A 87 -14.72 -1.65 15.09
CA SER A 87 -16.11 -1.19 15.09
C SER A 87 -17.00 -2.07 14.21
N LEU A 88 -16.59 -2.37 12.98
CA LEU A 88 -17.41 -3.21 12.10
C LEU A 88 -17.52 -4.65 12.61
N TYR A 89 -16.44 -5.21 13.17
CA TYR A 89 -16.45 -6.56 13.73
C TYR A 89 -17.44 -6.72 14.89
N PHE A 90 -17.53 -5.73 15.78
CA PHE A 90 -18.42 -5.78 16.94
C PHE A 90 -19.83 -5.26 16.65
N SER A 91 -20.06 -4.56 15.54
CA SER A 91 -21.36 -3.92 15.26
C SER A 91 -22.13 -4.55 14.11
N LEU A 92 -21.51 -5.35 13.23
CA LEU A 92 -22.18 -5.92 12.06
C LEU A 92 -22.27 -7.45 12.10
N PRO A 93 -23.34 -8.03 11.51
CA PRO A 93 -23.38 -9.45 11.19
C PRO A 93 -22.17 -9.84 10.34
N ARG A 94 -21.61 -11.03 10.57
CA ARG A 94 -20.34 -11.48 9.99
C ARG A 94 -20.31 -11.43 8.47
N HIS A 95 -21.40 -11.75 7.79
CA HIS A 95 -21.49 -11.63 6.33
C HIS A 95 -21.50 -10.19 5.85
N VAL A 96 -22.22 -9.29 6.54
CA VAL A 96 -22.24 -7.85 6.23
C VAL A 96 -20.86 -7.25 6.45
N PHE A 97 -20.20 -7.59 7.57
CA PHE A 97 -18.81 -7.22 7.81
C PHE A 97 -17.87 -7.73 6.70
N GLY A 98 -18.04 -8.98 6.28
CA GLY A 98 -17.32 -9.59 5.17
C GLY A 98 -17.49 -8.86 3.84
N GLN A 99 -18.71 -8.43 3.52
CA GLN A 99 -19.01 -7.63 2.33
C GLN A 99 -18.29 -6.28 2.38
N CYS A 100 -18.22 -5.63 3.55
CA CYS A 100 -17.40 -4.43 3.73
C CYS A 100 -15.91 -4.74 3.45
N GLN A 101 -15.38 -5.85 3.98
CA GLN A 101 -13.99 -6.26 3.74
C GLN A 101 -13.69 -6.52 2.26
N GLN A 102 -14.61 -7.14 1.51
CA GLN A 102 -14.48 -7.38 0.06
C GLN A 102 -14.28 -6.10 -0.73
N ILE A 103 -14.93 -5.03 -0.30
CA ILE A 103 -14.87 -3.70 -0.95
C ILE A 103 -13.64 -2.94 -0.47
N LEU A 104 -13.37 -2.94 0.83
CA LEU A 104 -12.32 -2.12 1.44
C LEU A 104 -10.92 -2.69 1.22
N PHE A 105 -10.71 -3.99 1.36
CA PHE A 105 -9.38 -4.59 1.33
C PHE A 105 -8.63 -4.36 0.01
N PRO A 106 -9.22 -4.56 -1.19
CA PRO A 106 -8.54 -4.27 -2.45
C PRO A 106 -8.07 -2.82 -2.57
N ARG A 107 -8.90 -1.88 -2.08
CA ARG A 107 -8.62 -0.44 -2.15
C ARG A 107 -7.54 -0.05 -1.15
N TYR A 108 -7.68 -0.52 0.08
CA TYR A 108 -6.71 -0.29 1.16
C TYR A 108 -5.32 -0.79 0.80
N PHE A 109 -5.18 -2.07 0.42
CA PHE A 109 -3.88 -2.64 0.09
C PHE A 109 -3.28 -2.05 -1.19
N ALA A 110 -4.10 -1.58 -2.14
CA ALA A 110 -3.61 -0.86 -3.31
C ALA A 110 -3.07 0.52 -2.92
N LEU A 111 -3.84 1.30 -2.17
CA LEU A 111 -3.44 2.62 -1.68
C LEU A 111 -2.14 2.52 -0.89
N ASN A 112 -2.07 1.59 0.05
CA ASN A 112 -0.90 1.41 0.89
C ASN A 112 0.34 1.03 0.09
N ALA A 113 0.25 0.05 -0.81
CA ALA A 113 1.36 -0.33 -1.68
C ALA A 113 1.86 0.83 -2.56
N MET A 114 0.95 1.68 -3.06
CA MET A 114 1.34 2.87 -3.82
C MET A 114 2.06 3.90 -2.95
N LEU A 115 1.55 4.15 -1.74
CA LEU A 115 2.14 5.13 -0.82
C LEU A 115 3.51 4.67 -0.31
N SER A 116 3.68 3.39 0.03
CA SER A 116 4.97 2.85 0.47
C SER A 116 6.01 2.82 -0.64
N LEU A 117 5.62 2.48 -1.88
CA LEU A 117 6.50 2.63 -3.05
C LEU A 117 6.88 4.09 -3.28
N THR A 118 5.94 5.02 -3.15
CA THR A 118 6.21 6.46 -3.28
C THR A 118 7.21 6.93 -2.24
N MET A 119 7.02 6.54 -0.97
CA MET A 119 7.97 6.85 0.10
C MET A 119 9.36 6.27 -0.16
N LEU A 120 9.44 5.02 -0.61
CA LEU A 120 10.71 4.36 -0.96
C LEU A 120 11.45 5.11 -2.07
N VAL A 121 10.76 5.43 -3.17
CA VAL A 121 11.35 6.11 -4.33
C VAL A 121 11.80 7.52 -3.95
N VAL A 122 10.96 8.28 -3.25
CA VAL A 122 11.28 9.64 -2.84
C VAL A 122 12.46 9.64 -1.86
N TYR A 123 12.49 8.71 -0.90
CA TYR A 123 13.60 8.57 0.03
C TYR A 123 14.91 8.23 -0.70
N ALA A 124 14.88 7.25 -1.60
CA ALA A 124 16.06 6.84 -2.35
C ALA A 124 16.60 7.94 -3.26
N LYS A 125 15.73 8.73 -3.88
CA LYS A 125 16.13 9.77 -4.85
C LYS A 125 16.54 11.10 -4.19
N TYR A 126 15.83 11.53 -3.15
CA TYR A 126 15.96 12.89 -2.62
C TYR A 126 16.53 12.97 -1.20
N PHE A 127 16.44 11.92 -0.39
CA PHE A 127 16.88 11.96 1.01
C PHE A 127 18.09 11.08 1.31
N LEU A 128 18.44 10.17 0.41
CA LEU A 128 19.65 9.36 0.52
C LEU A 128 20.86 10.17 0.03
N SER A 129 21.55 10.85 0.94
CA SER A 129 22.79 11.58 0.64
C SER A 129 24.06 10.74 0.85
N GLY A 130 23.97 9.61 1.57
CA GLY A 130 25.08 8.70 1.83
C GLY A 130 24.64 7.45 2.59
N TRP A 131 25.46 6.40 2.50
CA TRP A 131 25.20 5.13 3.19
C TRP A 131 25.74 5.16 4.62
N THR A 132 24.84 5.44 5.56
CA THR A 132 25.06 5.24 7.00
C THR A 132 24.24 4.05 7.48
N THR A 133 24.57 3.50 8.66
CA THR A 133 23.77 2.44 9.28
C THR A 133 22.30 2.84 9.43
N SER A 134 22.04 4.09 9.84
CA SER A 134 20.68 4.62 9.98
C SER A 134 19.96 4.75 8.64
N ALA A 135 20.64 5.23 7.59
CA ALA A 135 20.08 5.30 6.24
C ALA A 135 19.78 3.90 5.67
N GLY A 136 20.66 2.92 5.92
CA GLY A 136 20.46 1.53 5.54
C GLY A 136 19.25 0.90 6.23
N ILE A 137 19.07 1.13 7.53
CA ILE A 137 17.89 0.67 8.28
C ILE A 137 16.62 1.35 7.77
N GLN A 138 16.65 2.66 7.53
CA GLN A 138 15.50 3.41 7.05
C GLN A 138 15.09 2.96 5.64
N MET A 139 16.04 2.81 4.72
CA MET A 139 15.82 2.28 3.38
C MET A 139 15.30 0.84 3.42
N GLY A 140 15.96 -0.04 4.18
CA GLY A 140 15.60 -1.45 4.28
C GLY A 140 14.19 -1.65 4.85
N SER A 141 13.80 -0.85 5.83
CA SER A 141 12.44 -0.89 6.38
C SER A 141 11.38 -0.33 5.42
N LEU A 142 11.68 0.72 4.64
CA LEU A 142 10.79 1.18 3.55
C LEU A 142 10.63 0.13 2.45
N ALA A 143 11.73 -0.52 2.05
CA ALA A 143 11.73 -1.58 1.06
C ALA A 143 10.95 -2.81 1.54
N LEU A 144 11.13 -3.20 2.80
CA LEU A 144 10.39 -4.29 3.43
C LEU A 144 8.89 -3.97 3.49
N ALA A 145 8.52 -2.75 3.89
CA ALA A 145 7.13 -2.28 3.91
C ALA A 145 6.48 -2.39 2.53
N ALA A 146 7.11 -1.79 1.52
CA ALA A 146 6.62 -1.80 0.15
C ALA A 146 6.52 -3.22 -0.42
N GLY A 147 7.53 -4.06 -0.16
CA GLY A 147 7.55 -5.46 -0.59
C GLY A 147 6.39 -6.27 -0.01
N ILE A 148 6.17 -6.18 1.30
CA ILE A 148 5.05 -6.87 1.96
C ILE A 148 3.72 -6.40 1.39
N GLU A 149 3.50 -5.09 1.25
CA GLU A 149 2.22 -4.55 0.79
C GLU A 149 1.91 -4.90 -0.67
N VAL A 150 2.93 -4.89 -1.55
CA VAL A 150 2.80 -5.33 -2.94
C VAL A 150 2.48 -6.83 -2.99
N VAL A 151 3.18 -7.66 -2.22
CA VAL A 151 2.93 -9.11 -2.16
C VAL A 151 1.53 -9.40 -1.64
N VAL A 152 1.12 -8.74 -0.56
CA VAL A 152 -0.23 -8.86 -0.01
C VAL A 152 -1.26 -8.48 -1.07
N ARG A 153 -1.09 -7.34 -1.73
CA ARG A 153 -2.04 -6.83 -2.72
C ARG A 153 -2.19 -7.74 -3.94
N LEU A 154 -1.08 -8.24 -4.48
CA LEU A 154 -1.05 -8.99 -5.74
C LEU A 154 -1.30 -10.48 -5.55
N TYR A 155 -0.82 -11.08 -4.45
CA TYR A 155 -0.80 -12.54 -4.29
C TYR A 155 -1.66 -13.06 -3.14
N LEU A 156 -1.93 -12.28 -2.10
CA LEU A 156 -2.70 -12.77 -0.94
C LEU A 156 -4.16 -12.30 -0.94
N VAL A 157 -4.42 -11.04 -1.30
CA VAL A 157 -5.78 -10.48 -1.34
C VAL A 157 -6.67 -11.20 -2.35
N PRO A 158 -6.27 -11.44 -3.62
CA PRO A 158 -7.15 -12.12 -4.58
C PRO A 158 -7.63 -13.52 -4.15
N PRO A 159 -6.76 -14.47 -3.75
CA PRO A 159 -7.23 -15.78 -3.31
C PRO A 159 -8.00 -15.73 -1.98
N MET A 160 -7.67 -14.79 -1.06
CA MET A 160 -8.45 -14.60 0.16
C MET A 160 -9.90 -14.19 -0.17
N LEU A 161 -10.12 -13.30 -1.13
CA LEU A 161 -11.46 -12.89 -1.55
C LEU A 161 -12.22 -14.04 -2.21
N GLN A 162 -11.56 -14.86 -3.03
CA GLN A 162 -12.18 -16.05 -3.63
C GLN A 162 -12.66 -17.04 -2.56
N LEU A 163 -11.79 -17.39 -1.61
CA LEU A 163 -12.15 -18.29 -0.51
C LEU A 163 -13.26 -17.69 0.37
N MET A 164 -13.27 -16.38 0.57
CA MET A 164 -14.33 -15.71 1.31
C MET A 164 -15.68 -15.78 0.58
N HIS A 165 -15.72 -15.56 -0.73
CA HIS A 165 -16.95 -15.71 -1.52
C HIS A 165 -17.46 -17.15 -1.50
N GLU A 166 -16.58 -18.14 -1.69
CA GLU A 166 -16.94 -19.56 -1.62
C GLU A 166 -17.48 -19.93 -0.25
N LYS A 167 -16.82 -19.47 0.82
CA LYS A 167 -17.26 -19.66 2.20
C LYS A 167 -18.66 -19.09 2.41
N TYR A 168 -18.92 -17.85 2.01
CA TYR A 168 -20.22 -17.20 2.21
C TYR A 168 -21.33 -17.87 1.40
N ARG A 169 -21.05 -18.32 0.17
CA ARG A 169 -22.02 -19.07 -0.63
C ARG A 169 -22.52 -20.34 0.06
N ILE A 170 -21.63 -21.06 0.75
CA ILE A 170 -21.99 -22.30 1.49
C ILE A 170 -22.77 -21.95 2.76
N GLU A 171 -22.35 -20.90 3.48
CA GLU A 171 -23.02 -20.46 4.71
C GLU A 171 -24.42 -19.90 4.44
N ASP A 172 -24.59 -19.13 3.36
CA ASP A 172 -25.88 -18.59 2.91
C ASP A 172 -26.89 -19.69 2.57
N ALA A 173 -26.42 -20.80 1.97
CA ALA A 173 -27.28 -21.92 1.58
C ALA A 173 -27.99 -22.59 2.77
N ILE A 174 -27.48 -22.40 3.99
CA ILE A 174 -28.08 -22.93 5.21
C ILE A 174 -28.53 -21.83 6.19
N GLY A 175 -28.54 -20.56 5.76
CA GLY A 175 -28.95 -19.42 6.59
C GLY A 175 -27.98 -19.05 7.73
N SER A 176 -26.71 -19.45 7.65
CA SER A 176 -25.67 -19.08 8.62
C SER A 176 -25.07 -17.69 8.34
N GLY A 177 -24.26 -17.16 9.26
CA GLY A 177 -23.46 -15.94 9.02
C GLY A 177 -24.09 -14.60 9.47
N GLN A 178 -25.27 -14.66 10.09
CA GLN A 178 -25.96 -13.51 10.68
C GLN A 178 -25.45 -13.12 12.08
N GLU A 179 -24.51 -13.89 12.62
CA GLU A 179 -23.96 -13.65 13.95
C GLU A 179 -22.99 -12.48 13.99
N VAL A 180 -22.95 -11.78 15.11
CA VAL A 180 -22.07 -10.62 15.34
C VAL A 180 -20.84 -11.06 16.12
N GLY A 181 -19.66 -10.65 15.66
CA GLY A 181 -18.37 -10.98 16.27
C GLY A 181 -17.94 -12.44 16.05
N SER A 182 -18.53 -13.39 16.78
CA SER A 182 -18.07 -14.78 16.77
C SER A 182 -18.69 -15.61 15.64
N LEU A 183 -18.01 -16.71 15.30
CA LEU A 183 -18.50 -17.71 14.36
C LEU A 183 -19.11 -18.88 15.14
N VAL A 184 -20.41 -19.07 15.07
CA VAL A 184 -21.04 -20.37 15.33
C VAL A 184 -21.09 -21.16 14.02
N GLN A 185 -20.38 -22.28 13.99
CA GLN A 185 -20.30 -23.14 12.81
C GLN A 185 -21.51 -24.08 12.69
N GLY A 186 -22.20 -24.42 13.80
CA GLY A 186 -23.36 -25.31 13.78
C GLY A 186 -23.11 -26.59 12.97
N ASP A 187 -24.04 -26.91 12.09
CA ASP A 187 -24.01 -28.10 11.22
C ASP A 187 -22.87 -28.11 10.18
N LEU A 188 -22.18 -26.97 9.96
CA LEU A 188 -21.02 -26.91 9.05
C LEU A 188 -19.74 -27.50 9.67
N VAL A 189 -19.72 -27.83 10.96
CA VAL A 189 -18.57 -28.48 11.60
C VAL A 189 -18.27 -29.82 10.93
N ASP A 190 -19.30 -30.57 10.57
CA ASP A 190 -19.19 -31.92 10.02
C ASP A 190 -18.95 -31.95 8.51
N CYS A 191 -19.07 -30.81 7.81
CA CYS A 191 -18.83 -30.71 6.38
C CYS A 191 -17.33 -30.58 6.05
N PRO A 192 -16.66 -31.63 5.50
CA PRO A 192 -15.21 -31.59 5.28
C PRO A 192 -14.81 -30.58 4.19
N HIS A 193 -15.70 -30.35 3.23
CA HIS A 193 -15.50 -29.36 2.17
C HIS A 193 -15.47 -27.94 2.72
N TYR A 194 -16.44 -27.57 3.56
CA TYR A 194 -16.48 -26.27 4.23
C TYR A 194 -15.25 -26.05 5.11
N GLN A 195 -14.87 -27.04 5.92
CA GLN A 195 -13.70 -26.93 6.81
C GLN A 195 -12.40 -26.67 6.04
N ARG A 196 -12.25 -27.24 4.83
CA ARG A 196 -11.10 -26.97 3.97
C ARG A 196 -11.06 -25.51 3.50
N ILE A 197 -12.18 -24.98 3.02
CA ILE A 197 -12.31 -23.58 2.59
C ILE A 197 -12.09 -22.63 3.77
N HIS A 198 -12.75 -22.90 4.90
CA HIS A 198 -12.64 -22.09 6.11
C HIS A 198 -11.20 -22.02 6.63
N LYS A 199 -10.49 -23.16 6.71
CA LYS A 199 -9.09 -23.21 7.10
C LYS A 199 -8.19 -22.47 6.11
N GLY A 200 -8.45 -22.61 4.81
CA GLY A 200 -7.73 -21.88 3.75
C GLY A 200 -7.88 -20.36 3.90
N PHE A 201 -9.13 -19.88 4.01
CA PHE A 201 -9.44 -18.47 4.24
C PHE A 201 -8.72 -17.96 5.49
N ARG A 202 -8.86 -18.66 6.63
CA ARG A 202 -8.25 -18.25 7.89
C ARG A 202 -6.73 -18.17 7.80
N ARG A 203 -6.09 -19.14 7.12
CA ARG A 203 -4.64 -19.13 6.93
C ARG A 203 -4.19 -17.88 6.17
N ILE A 204 -4.77 -17.61 5.01
CA ILE A 204 -4.38 -16.45 4.20
C ILE A 204 -4.71 -15.14 4.94
N HIS A 205 -5.89 -15.04 5.55
CA HIS A 205 -6.29 -13.87 6.33
C HIS A 205 -5.31 -13.57 7.47
N MET A 206 -4.89 -14.59 8.23
CA MET A 206 -3.90 -14.43 9.30
C MET A 206 -2.53 -14.04 8.75
N THR A 207 -2.09 -14.60 7.61
CA THR A 207 -0.85 -14.18 6.94
C THR A 207 -0.89 -12.70 6.55
N ILE A 208 -2.01 -12.23 6.00
CA ILE A 208 -2.20 -10.81 5.67
C ILE A 208 -2.18 -9.94 6.93
N ALA A 209 -2.85 -10.36 8.00
CA ALA A 209 -2.89 -9.63 9.27
C ALA A 209 -1.49 -9.49 9.88
N ILE A 210 -0.70 -10.58 9.92
CA ILE A 210 0.70 -10.55 10.39
C ILE A 210 1.53 -9.59 9.52
N GLY A 211 1.41 -9.69 8.19
CA GLY A 211 2.09 -8.77 7.28
C GLY A 211 1.75 -7.30 7.57
N ASN A 212 0.47 -6.98 7.76
CA ASN A 212 0.02 -5.63 8.10
C ASN A 212 0.61 -5.16 9.45
N MET A 213 0.68 -6.02 10.46
CA MET A 213 1.31 -5.69 11.75
C MET A 213 2.81 -5.43 11.61
N THR A 214 3.52 -6.24 10.80
CA THR A 214 4.94 -6.01 10.49
C THR A 214 5.13 -4.67 9.80
N VAL A 215 4.31 -4.34 8.81
CA VAL A 215 4.40 -3.04 8.12
C VAL A 215 4.11 -1.90 9.08
N MET A 216 3.10 -1.99 9.95
CA MET A 216 2.83 -0.95 10.95
C MET A 216 4.02 -0.71 11.88
N LEU A 217 4.74 -1.77 12.28
CA LEU A 217 5.99 -1.63 13.05
C LEU A 217 7.06 -0.87 12.25
N THR A 218 7.21 -1.17 10.96
CA THR A 218 8.12 -0.42 10.09
C THR A 218 7.69 1.04 9.92
N THR A 219 6.38 1.33 9.83
CA THR A 219 5.87 2.70 9.76
C THR A 219 6.13 3.46 11.07
N CYS A 220 6.02 2.81 12.23
CA CYS A 220 6.43 3.40 13.52
C CYS A 220 7.93 3.73 13.55
N LEU A 221 8.78 2.87 12.96
CA LEU A 221 10.20 3.16 12.82
C LEU A 221 10.44 4.38 11.89
N GLN A 222 9.68 4.51 10.81
CA GLN A 222 9.72 5.70 9.96
C GLN A 222 9.27 6.96 10.70
N LEU A 223 8.24 6.86 11.55
CA LEU A 223 7.81 7.94 12.43
C LEU A 223 8.95 8.41 13.34
N TYR A 224 9.68 7.47 13.94
CA TYR A 224 10.84 7.78 14.77
C TYR A 224 11.93 8.53 13.99
N PHE A 225 12.29 8.05 12.78
CA PHE A 225 13.26 8.75 11.93
C PHE A 225 12.79 10.15 11.55
N LEU A 226 11.50 10.32 11.23
CA LEU A 226 10.93 11.63 10.92
C LEU A 226 10.98 12.56 12.14
N ALA A 227 10.54 12.08 13.30
CA ALA A 227 10.52 12.83 14.55
C ALA A 227 11.92 13.30 14.97
N SER A 228 12.94 12.43 14.83
CA SER A 228 14.33 12.78 15.15
C SER A 228 14.92 13.90 14.28
N LYS A 229 14.31 14.19 13.13
CA LYS A 229 14.72 15.29 12.23
C LYS A 229 13.95 16.59 12.47
N ILE A 230 12.84 16.55 13.20
CA ILE A 230 12.06 17.75 13.54
C ILE A 230 12.72 18.40 14.76
N ARG A 231 13.22 19.63 14.60
CA ARG A 231 13.62 20.49 15.72
C ARG A 231 12.39 21.25 16.20
N LEU A 232 11.81 20.80 17.31
CA LEU A 232 10.80 21.57 18.04
C LEU A 232 11.56 22.54 18.96
N SER A 233 11.65 23.82 18.59
CA SER A 233 12.16 24.89 19.48
C SER A 233 11.07 25.91 19.73
#